data_AF-A0AAF0VFD1-F1
#
_entry.id   AF-A0AAF0VFD1-F1
#
_cell.length_a   1.000
_cell.length_b   1.000
_cell.length_c   1.000
_cell.angle_alpha   90.00
_cell.angle_beta   90.00
_cell.angle_gamma   90.00
#
_symmetry.space_group_name_H-M   'P 1'
#
loop_
_entity.id
_entity.type
_entity.pdbx_description
1 polymer ?
#
loop_
_entity_poly.entity_id
_entity_poly.type
_entity_poly.pdbx_seq_one_letter_code
_entity_poly.pdbx_strand_id
1 'polypeptide(L)'
;MFAVASLLALVSQVSGTPYISGGDSPAGTDCSGLASWVSNAATNRPVFGDRFNTGNQESALLARGFRYGTAPGALVIGWNSGHTAVTLPDGTPVSSGEGGGVKIGGGGAFQPQFTKHMYLPMDPPAQPAPEGMMPPPPPGFAPPAPGELPPPPVGAMAPVPLDVPPPPAPLNPPPPTPPATFPL
;
A
#
# COMPACT_ATOMS: atom_id res chain seq x y z
N MET A 1 0.24 -11.52 14.77
CA MET A 1 -0.53 -11.38 13.53
C MET A 1 -0.40 -9.93 13.08
N PHE A 2 0.02 -9.66 11.84
CA PHE A 2 0.03 -8.29 11.31
C PHE A 2 -1.42 -7.91 10.97
N ALA A 3 -1.91 -6.81 11.52
CA ALA A 3 -3.26 -6.35 11.21
C ALA A 3 -3.37 -5.90 9.75
N VAL A 4 -4.51 -6.14 9.11
CA VAL A 4 -4.78 -5.68 7.72
C VAL A 4 -4.54 -4.18 7.57
N ALA A 5 -4.87 -3.38 8.60
CA ALA A 5 -4.61 -1.94 8.64
C ALA A 5 -3.11 -1.60 8.53
N SER A 6 -2.23 -2.39 9.15
CA SER A 6 -0.78 -2.19 9.06
C SER A 6 -0.23 -2.54 7.68
N LEU A 7 -0.84 -3.53 7.00
CA LEU A 7 -0.50 -3.88 5.63
C LEU A 7 -0.93 -2.78 4.65
N LEU A 8 -2.14 -2.23 4.82
CA LEU A 8 -2.63 -1.11 4.05
C LEU A 8 -1.78 0.15 4.25
N ALA A 9 -1.37 0.44 5.48
CA ALA A 9 -0.47 1.55 5.78
C ALA A 9 0.89 1.37 5.09
N LEU A 10 1.46 0.16 5.11
CA LEU A 10 2.71 -0.14 4.41
C LEU A 10 2.56 0.07 2.90
N VAL A 11 1.52 -0.50 2.28
CA VAL A 11 1.27 -0.35 0.83
C VAL A 11 1.08 1.12 0.46
N SER A 12 0.37 1.88 1.29
CA SER A 12 0.19 3.32 1.09
C SER A 12 1.51 4.08 1.17
N GLN A 13 2.42 3.68 2.05
CA GLN A 13 3.76 4.27 2.19
C GLN A 13 4.69 3.95 1.01
N VAL A 14 4.58 2.75 0.42
CA VAL A 14 5.45 2.34 -0.71
C VAL A 14 4.84 2.64 -2.08
N SER A 15 3.61 3.17 -2.13
CA SER A 15 3.00 3.62 -3.38
C SER A 15 3.83 4.76 -3.99
N GLY A 16 4.16 4.65 -5.27
CA GLY A 16 5.05 5.58 -5.98
C GLY A 16 6.53 5.19 -5.95
N THR A 17 6.93 4.13 -5.23
CA THR A 17 8.31 3.60 -5.31
C THR A 17 8.64 3.20 -6.76
N PRO A 18 9.75 3.70 -7.36
CA PRO A 18 10.10 3.42 -8.75
C PRO A 18 10.28 1.94 -9.06
N TYR A 19 10.02 1.55 -10.32
CA TYR A 19 10.34 0.20 -10.77
C TYR A 19 11.84 0.07 -11.02
N ILE A 20 12.49 -0.84 -10.30
CA ILE A 20 13.88 -1.21 -10.54
C ILE A 20 13.94 -2.73 -10.63
N SER A 21 14.37 -3.25 -11.78
CA SER A 21 14.57 -4.69 -11.95
C SER A 21 15.55 -5.21 -10.91
N GLY A 22 15.16 -6.19 -10.11
CA GLY A 22 15.98 -6.71 -9.02
C GLY A 22 15.92 -5.91 -7.71
N GLY A 23 15.17 -4.81 -7.68
CA GLY A 23 15.09 -3.91 -6.53
C GLY A 23 14.34 -4.54 -5.35
N ASP A 24 14.84 -4.27 -4.14
CA ASP A 24 14.26 -4.70 -2.86
C ASP A 24 14.41 -3.60 -1.79
N SER A 25 14.29 -2.33 -2.19
CA SER A 25 14.39 -1.21 -1.25
C SER A 25 13.34 -0.12 -1.49
N PRO A 26 13.12 0.80 -0.54
CA PRO A 26 12.27 1.98 -0.74
C PRO A 26 12.69 2.86 -1.92
N ALA A 27 13.95 2.78 -2.38
CA ALA A 27 14.45 3.50 -3.54
C ALA A 27 14.00 2.91 -4.89
N GLY A 28 13.52 1.66 -4.90
CA GLY A 28 12.95 1.01 -6.06
C GLY A 28 12.80 -0.51 -5.90
N THR A 29 11.77 -1.05 -6.53
CA THR A 29 11.39 -2.47 -6.42
C THR A 29 10.81 -3.02 -7.71
N ASP A 30 11.05 -4.30 -7.99
CA ASP A 30 10.39 -5.00 -9.08
C ASP A 30 9.04 -5.61 -8.63
N CYS A 31 8.35 -6.28 -9.56
CA CYS A 31 7.07 -6.93 -9.25
C CYS A 31 7.20 -7.94 -8.11
N SER A 32 8.29 -8.71 -8.10
CA SER A 32 8.55 -9.74 -7.11
C SER A 32 9.05 -9.21 -5.77
N GLY A 33 9.76 -8.08 -5.75
CA GLY A 33 10.17 -7.36 -4.54
C GLY A 33 8.97 -6.83 -3.79
N LEU A 34 8.02 -6.19 -4.50
CA LEU A 34 6.75 -5.77 -3.89
C LEU A 34 5.99 -6.96 -3.28
N ALA A 35 5.86 -8.06 -4.03
CA ALA A 35 5.20 -9.26 -3.52
C ALA A 35 5.93 -9.84 -2.28
N SER A 36 7.25 -9.74 -2.26
CA SER A 36 8.08 -10.15 -1.11
C SER A 36 7.78 -9.30 0.12
N TRP A 37 7.76 -7.98 -0.01
CA TRP A 37 7.48 -7.06 1.10
C TRP A 37 6.12 -7.32 1.71
N VAL A 38 5.09 -7.43 0.86
CA VAL A 38 3.73 -7.67 1.31
C VAL A 38 3.62 -9.04 2.00
N SER A 39 4.26 -10.07 1.46
CA SER A 39 4.27 -11.41 2.07
C SER A 39 5.04 -11.44 3.40
N ASN A 40 6.15 -10.72 3.48
CA ASN A 40 6.97 -10.63 4.69
C ASN A 40 6.21 -9.88 5.79
N ALA A 41 5.67 -8.71 5.47
CA ALA A 41 4.86 -7.92 6.39
C ALA A 41 3.67 -8.74 6.91
N ALA A 42 2.93 -9.39 6.02
CA ALA A 42 1.79 -10.24 6.36
C ALA A 42 2.15 -11.39 7.32
N THR A 43 3.39 -11.86 7.28
CA THR A 43 3.87 -13.01 8.06
C THR A 43 4.83 -12.61 9.17
N ASN A 44 4.83 -11.33 9.53
CA ASN A 44 5.58 -10.77 10.65
C ASN A 44 7.11 -10.94 10.52
N ARG A 45 7.60 -10.95 9.28
CA ARG A 45 9.02 -11.00 8.89
C ARG A 45 9.54 -9.60 8.54
N PRO A 46 10.87 -9.40 8.54
CA PRO A 46 11.48 -8.17 8.02
C PRO A 46 10.98 -7.88 6.60
N VAL A 47 10.45 -6.67 6.38
CA VAL A 47 9.84 -6.29 5.08
C VAL A 47 10.88 -6.38 3.97
N PHE A 48 12.09 -5.86 4.23
CA PHE A 48 13.24 -5.87 3.31
C PHE A 48 14.22 -7.00 3.65
N GLY A 49 14.93 -7.51 2.64
CA GLY A 49 16.05 -8.45 2.83
C GLY A 49 15.67 -9.93 2.71
N ASP A 50 14.39 -10.29 2.92
CA ASP A 50 13.85 -11.63 2.69
C ASP A 50 13.10 -11.70 1.34
N ARG A 51 13.78 -11.32 0.25
CA ARG A 51 13.22 -11.27 -1.11
C ARG A 51 13.05 -12.66 -1.74
N PHE A 52 12.03 -12.81 -2.58
CA PHE A 52 11.90 -13.85 -3.57
C PHE A 52 11.69 -13.26 -4.99
N ASN A 53 11.78 -14.12 -6.00
CA ASN A 53 11.49 -13.82 -7.40
C ASN A 53 10.44 -14.81 -7.95
N THR A 54 9.89 -14.57 -9.14
CA THR A 54 8.85 -15.44 -9.72
C THR A 54 9.29 -16.92 -9.87
N GLY A 55 10.59 -17.17 -10.00
CA GLY A 55 11.17 -18.52 -10.11
C GLY A 55 11.14 -19.32 -8.80
N ASN A 56 11.23 -18.68 -7.64
CA ASN A 56 11.18 -19.34 -6.33
C ASN A 56 9.97 -18.91 -5.45
N GLN A 57 9.09 -18.08 -5.99
CA GLN A 57 7.94 -17.50 -5.30
C GLN A 57 7.05 -18.56 -4.63
N GLU A 58 6.80 -19.69 -5.30
CA GLU A 58 5.95 -20.76 -4.76
C GLU A 58 6.47 -21.30 -3.42
N SER A 59 7.72 -21.78 -3.40
CA SER A 59 8.37 -22.30 -2.20
C SER A 59 8.48 -21.23 -1.11
N ALA A 60 8.75 -19.99 -1.52
CA ALA A 60 8.87 -18.85 -0.64
C ALA A 60 7.53 -18.52 0.06
N LEU A 61 6.42 -18.57 -0.66
CA LEU A 61 5.08 -18.34 -0.12
C LEU A 61 4.62 -19.49 0.79
N LEU A 62 4.92 -20.74 0.42
CA LEU A 62 4.66 -21.89 1.28
C LEU A 62 5.39 -21.79 2.63
N ALA A 63 6.67 -21.41 2.63
CA ALA A 63 7.46 -21.19 3.86
C ALA A 63 6.91 -20.04 4.75
N ARG A 64 6.06 -19.20 4.15
CA ARG A 64 5.35 -18.09 4.78
C ARG A 64 3.92 -18.45 5.19
N GLY A 65 3.49 -19.70 5.00
CA GLY A 65 2.16 -20.18 5.41
C GLY A 65 1.05 -19.90 4.40
N PHE A 66 1.40 -19.48 3.18
CA PHE A 66 0.41 -19.36 2.11
C PHE A 66 -0.09 -20.74 1.67
N ARG A 67 -1.32 -20.77 1.19
CA ARG A 67 -2.01 -21.95 0.66
C ARG A 67 -2.28 -21.76 -0.82
N TYR A 68 -2.34 -22.85 -1.59
CA TYR A 68 -2.69 -22.81 -3.01
C TYR A 68 -4.12 -22.32 -3.24
N GLY A 69 -4.31 -21.54 -4.31
CA GLY A 69 -5.60 -21.01 -4.74
C GLY A 69 -5.84 -19.58 -4.30
N THR A 70 -7.11 -19.24 -4.11
CA THR A 70 -7.57 -17.91 -3.67
C THR A 70 -8.64 -18.08 -2.59
N ALA A 71 -8.83 -17.06 -1.75
CA ALA A 71 -9.90 -17.04 -0.76
C ALA A 71 -10.42 -15.60 -0.56
N PRO A 72 -11.73 -15.40 -0.32
CA PRO A 72 -12.27 -14.09 0.06
C PRO A 72 -11.67 -13.62 1.39
N GLY A 73 -11.42 -12.31 1.52
CA GLY A 73 -10.86 -11.73 2.75
C GLY A 73 -9.41 -12.12 3.03
N ALA A 74 -8.73 -12.79 2.09
CA ALA A 74 -7.35 -13.22 2.22
C ALA A 74 -6.41 -12.30 1.42
N LEU A 75 -5.14 -12.28 1.81
CA LEU A 75 -4.09 -11.73 0.96
C LEU A 75 -3.84 -12.73 -0.18
N VAL A 76 -4.07 -12.31 -1.42
CA VAL A 76 -3.91 -13.17 -2.60
C VAL A 76 -2.76 -12.68 -3.46
N ILE A 77 -1.94 -13.62 -3.95
CA ILE A 77 -0.83 -13.34 -4.85
C ILE A 77 -0.98 -14.20 -6.09
N GLY A 78 -0.99 -13.54 -7.25
CA GLY A 78 -1.03 -14.16 -8.57
C GLY A 78 0.30 -13.96 -9.27
N TRP A 79 0.80 -14.98 -9.96
CA TRP A 79 2.02 -14.88 -10.74
C TRP A 79 2.09 -15.83 -11.93
N ASN A 80 3.00 -15.52 -12.85
CA ASN A 80 3.45 -16.40 -13.93
C ASN A 80 5.00 -16.37 -13.98
N SER A 81 5.61 -16.82 -15.07
CA SER A 81 7.09 -16.86 -15.17
C SER A 81 7.75 -15.48 -15.13
N GLY A 82 7.07 -14.42 -15.58
CA GLY A 82 7.66 -13.09 -15.76
C GLY A 82 7.07 -11.99 -14.89
N HIS A 83 5.92 -12.21 -14.25
CA HIS A 83 5.21 -11.16 -13.54
C HIS A 83 4.45 -11.67 -12.32
N THR A 84 4.26 -10.81 -11.34
CA THR A 84 3.43 -11.06 -10.15
C THR A 84 2.72 -9.80 -9.68
N ALA A 85 1.51 -9.97 -9.15
CA ALA A 85 0.74 -8.92 -8.51
C ALA A 85 0.02 -9.44 -7.28
N VAL A 86 -0.42 -8.50 -6.44
CA VAL A 86 -1.00 -8.78 -5.13
C VAL A 86 -2.41 -8.19 -5.07
N THR A 87 -3.30 -8.87 -4.36
CA THR A 87 -4.59 -8.32 -3.92
C THR A 87 -4.69 -8.46 -2.41
N LEU A 88 -4.90 -7.33 -1.75
CA LEU A 88 -5.00 -7.26 -0.29
C LEU A 88 -6.33 -7.88 0.22
N PRO A 89 -6.41 -8.19 1.53
CA PRO A 89 -7.62 -8.78 2.15
C PRO A 89 -8.92 -7.97 1.95
N ASP A 90 -8.81 -6.66 1.80
CA ASP A 90 -9.94 -5.75 1.53
C ASP A 90 -10.34 -5.72 0.04
N GLY A 91 -9.66 -6.51 -0.80
CA GLY A 91 -9.83 -6.53 -2.25
C GLY A 91 -8.99 -5.50 -3.01
N THR A 92 -8.20 -4.67 -2.31
CA THR A 92 -7.37 -3.63 -2.95
C THR A 92 -6.26 -4.27 -3.80
N PRO A 93 -6.24 -4.04 -5.13
CA PRO A 93 -5.17 -4.54 -5.98
C PRO A 93 -3.90 -3.68 -5.84
N VAL A 94 -2.74 -4.34 -5.82
CA VAL A 94 -1.43 -3.69 -5.73
C VAL A 94 -0.49 -4.36 -6.72
N SER A 95 0.19 -3.55 -7.53
CA SER A 95 1.08 -4.02 -8.59
C SER A 95 2.31 -3.11 -8.71
N SER A 96 3.42 -3.69 -9.17
CA SER A 96 4.62 -2.96 -9.60
C SER A 96 5.03 -3.53 -10.96
N GLY A 97 5.44 -2.69 -11.91
CA GLY A 97 5.85 -3.12 -13.25
C GLY A 97 4.76 -3.02 -14.33
N GLU A 98 3.53 -2.67 -13.97
CA GLU A 98 2.41 -2.50 -14.90
C GLU A 98 2.24 -1.04 -15.32
N GLY A 99 3.24 -0.51 -16.03
CA GLY A 99 3.27 0.90 -16.46
C GLY A 99 4.06 1.83 -15.52
N GLY A 100 4.87 1.27 -14.60
CA GLY A 100 5.71 2.03 -13.70
C GLY A 100 6.04 1.26 -12.42
N GLY A 101 6.38 2.01 -11.37
CA GLY A 101 6.66 1.47 -10.04
C GLY A 101 5.45 0.93 -9.29
N VAL A 102 5.56 0.85 -7.97
CA VAL A 102 4.49 0.38 -7.09
C VAL A 102 3.29 1.30 -7.18
N LYS A 103 2.11 0.72 -7.42
CA LYS A 103 0.83 1.44 -7.42
C LYS A 103 -0.27 0.60 -6.80
N ILE A 104 -1.20 1.30 -6.14
CA ILE A 104 -2.52 0.80 -5.81
C ILE A 104 -3.40 0.92 -7.05
N GLY A 105 -4.09 -0.14 -7.44
CA GLY A 105 -4.89 -0.20 -8.67
C GLY A 105 -4.38 -1.24 -9.68
N GLY A 106 -5.13 -1.37 -10.79
CA GLY A 106 -4.92 -2.41 -11.80
C GLY A 106 -5.72 -3.68 -11.50
N GLY A 107 -5.35 -4.80 -12.14
CA GLY A 107 -6.10 -6.06 -11.99
C GLY A 107 -5.69 -6.92 -10.78
N GLY A 108 -4.66 -6.52 -10.03
CA GLY A 108 -4.18 -7.26 -8.85
C GLY A 108 -3.82 -8.70 -9.17
N ALA A 109 -3.94 -9.59 -8.18
CA ALA A 109 -3.66 -11.02 -8.32
C ALA A 109 -4.63 -11.76 -9.27
N PHE A 110 -5.74 -11.17 -9.70
CA PHE A 110 -6.79 -11.85 -10.48
C PHE A 110 -6.71 -11.59 -11.99
N GLN A 111 -5.59 -11.07 -12.48
CA GLN A 111 -5.42 -10.83 -13.90
C GLN A 111 -5.40 -12.16 -14.69
N PRO A 112 -5.99 -12.20 -15.90
CA PRO A 112 -6.08 -13.43 -16.71
C PRO A 112 -4.71 -14.04 -17.08
N GLN A 113 -3.64 -13.26 -17.01
CA GLN A 113 -2.27 -13.68 -17.35
C GLN A 113 -1.60 -14.54 -16.27
N PHE A 114 -2.14 -14.58 -15.05
CA PHE A 114 -1.55 -15.35 -13.96
C PHE A 114 -2.03 -16.80 -13.99
N THR A 115 -1.08 -17.72 -14.00
CA THR A 115 -1.34 -19.15 -14.04
C THR A 115 -1.22 -19.80 -12.67
N LYS A 116 -0.60 -19.13 -11.71
CA LYS A 116 -0.41 -19.58 -10.33
C LYS A 116 -1.00 -18.58 -9.36
N HIS A 117 -1.65 -19.10 -8.32
CA HIS A 117 -2.26 -18.31 -7.26
C HIS A 117 -2.02 -18.97 -5.90
N MET A 118 -1.70 -18.15 -4.91
CA MET A 118 -1.65 -18.55 -3.51
C MET A 118 -2.23 -17.45 -2.65
N TYR A 119 -2.78 -17.83 -1.49
CA TYR A 119 -3.37 -16.91 -0.54
C TYR A 119 -2.88 -17.17 0.88
N LEU A 120 -2.85 -16.11 1.68
CA LEU A 120 -2.67 -16.18 3.12
C LEU A 120 -3.99 -15.77 3.78
N PRO A 121 -4.63 -16.65 4.56
CA PRO A 121 -5.77 -16.26 5.38
C PRO A 121 -5.37 -15.09 6.30
N MET A 122 -6.13 -14.00 6.22
CA MET A 122 -5.97 -12.86 7.10
C MET A 122 -7.26 -12.68 7.87
N ASP A 123 -7.17 -12.26 9.13
CA ASP A 123 -8.34 -11.76 9.82
C ASP A 123 -8.88 -10.58 9.00
N PRO A 124 -10.19 -10.55 8.69
CA PRO A 124 -10.74 -9.42 7.95
C PRO A 124 -10.37 -8.13 8.69
N PRO A 125 -10.14 -7.02 7.97
CA PRO A 125 -10.08 -5.72 8.64
C PRO A 125 -11.34 -5.65 9.49
N ALA A 126 -11.19 -5.37 10.79
CA ALA A 126 -12.33 -5.14 11.66
C ALA A 126 -13.23 -4.19 10.90
N GLN A 127 -14.38 -4.70 10.42
CA GLN A 127 -15.33 -3.89 9.70
C GLN A 127 -15.53 -2.65 10.57
N PRO A 128 -15.49 -1.42 10.03
CA PRO A 128 -16.03 -0.30 10.77
C PRO A 128 -17.38 -0.80 11.24
N ALA A 129 -17.55 -0.93 12.56
CA ALA A 129 -18.80 -1.42 13.11
C ALA A 129 -19.90 -0.60 12.43
N PRO A 130 -20.99 -1.22 11.94
CA PRO A 130 -22.09 -0.45 11.38
C PRO A 130 -22.41 0.68 12.35
N GLU A 131 -22.37 1.93 11.86
CA GLU A 131 -22.58 3.15 12.63
C GLU A 131 -23.83 2.95 13.50
N GLY A 132 -23.63 2.64 14.79
CA GLY A 132 -24.73 2.24 15.67
C GLY A 132 -24.39 1.26 16.79
N MET A 133 -23.29 0.52 16.74
CA MET A 133 -22.88 -0.35 17.87
C MET A 133 -21.39 -0.21 18.18
N MET A 134 -21.08 0.73 19.07
CA MET A 134 -19.79 0.77 19.75
C MET A 134 -19.57 -0.55 20.50
N PRO A 135 -18.44 -1.25 20.33
CA PRO A 135 -18.04 -2.29 21.27
C PRO A 135 -17.94 -1.67 22.67
N PRO A 136 -18.34 -2.39 23.75
CA PRO A 136 -18.23 -1.85 25.08
C PRO A 136 -16.77 -1.47 25.36
N PRO A 137 -16.49 -0.28 25.90
CA PRO A 137 -15.14 0.09 26.26
C PRO A 137 -14.59 -0.91 27.28
N PRO A 138 -13.27 -1.20 27.27
CA PRO A 138 -12.65 -2.01 28.30
C PRO A 138 -12.98 -1.40 29.70
N PRO A 139 -13.18 -2.23 30.74
CA PRO A 139 -13.55 -1.72 32.06
C PRO A 139 -12.50 -0.71 32.56
N GLY A 140 -12.89 0.57 32.69
CA GLY A 140 -12.02 1.64 33.21
C GLY A 140 -12.04 2.97 32.46
N PHE A 141 -12.64 3.07 31.27
CA PHE A 141 -12.84 4.34 30.56
C PHE A 141 -14.33 4.64 30.37
N ALA A 142 -14.96 5.20 31.40
CA ALA A 142 -16.24 5.88 31.22
C ALA A 142 -15.96 7.32 30.76
N PRO A 143 -16.44 7.76 29.58
CA PRO A 143 -16.48 9.18 29.27
C PRO A 143 -17.50 9.90 30.18
N PRO A 144 -17.31 11.19 30.50
CA PRO A 144 -18.31 11.96 31.24
C PRO A 144 -19.60 12.08 30.41
N ALA A 145 -20.74 12.11 31.11
CA ALA A 145 -22.07 12.21 30.49
C ALA A 145 -22.20 13.50 29.65
N PRO A 146 -22.90 13.46 28.48
CA PRO A 146 -23.18 14.66 27.71
C PRO A 146 -24.20 15.53 28.46
N GLY A 147 -23.80 16.72 28.94
CA GLY A 147 -24.74 17.58 29.66
C GLY A 147 -24.25 18.97 30.08
N GLU A 148 -22.98 19.16 30.44
CA GLU A 148 -22.52 20.46 30.94
C GLU A 148 -21.15 20.82 30.35
N LEU A 149 -21.16 21.38 29.14
CA LEU A 149 -20.06 22.22 28.69
C LEU A 149 -20.25 23.63 29.27
N PRO A 150 -19.35 24.14 30.12
CA PRO A 150 -19.32 25.57 30.43
C PRO A 150 -18.99 26.36 29.15
N PRO A 151 -19.45 27.62 29.02
CA PRO A 151 -19.19 28.43 27.83
C PRO A 151 -17.68 28.62 27.61
N PRO A 152 -17.24 28.76 26.34
CA PRO A 152 -15.83 28.97 26.04
C PRO A 152 -15.34 30.29 26.67
N PRO A 153 -14.12 30.32 27.25
CA PRO A 153 -13.54 31.56 27.73
C PRO A 153 -13.27 32.50 26.55
N VAL A 154 -13.86 33.69 26.62
CA VAL A 154 -13.59 34.80 25.71
C VAL A 154 -12.21 35.36 26.05
N GLY A 155 -11.30 35.34 25.07
CA GLY A 155 -10.11 36.19 25.09
C GLY A 155 -8.77 35.47 25.25
N ALA A 156 -8.16 35.13 24.11
CA ALA A 156 -6.71 35.23 23.91
C ALA A 156 -6.42 35.16 22.40
N MET A 157 -6.68 36.27 21.69
CA MET A 157 -6.05 36.52 20.40
C MET A 157 -4.58 36.91 20.65
N ALA A 158 -3.62 36.19 20.04
CA ALA A 158 -2.31 36.69 19.59
C ALA A 158 -1.62 35.61 18.72
N PRO A 159 -0.69 35.97 17.82
CA PRO A 159 -0.87 35.91 16.37
C PRO A 159 -0.22 34.71 15.69
N VAL A 160 -0.72 34.38 14.51
CA VAL A 160 -0.08 33.49 13.53
C VAL A 160 1.20 34.14 12.97
N PRO A 161 2.37 33.47 13.00
CA PRO A 161 3.44 33.80 12.06
C PRO A 161 3.07 33.18 10.70
N LEU A 162 2.50 34.01 9.82
CA LEU A 162 2.32 33.73 8.40
C LEU A 162 3.66 33.99 7.69
N ASP A 163 4.53 32.98 7.65
CA ASP A 163 5.65 32.96 6.70
C ASP A 163 5.92 31.52 6.24
N VAL A 164 4.95 30.95 5.52
CA VAL A 164 5.18 29.78 4.69
C VAL A 164 5.36 30.33 3.26
N PRO A 165 6.55 30.19 2.64
CA PRO A 165 6.72 30.62 1.26
C PRO A 165 5.80 29.83 0.33
N PRO A 166 5.24 30.46 -0.72
CA PRO A 166 4.35 29.79 -1.66
C PRO A 166 5.09 28.66 -2.39
N PRO A 167 4.39 27.58 -2.77
CA PRO A 167 4.97 26.54 -3.61
C PRO A 167 5.44 27.13 -4.95
N PRO A 168 6.52 26.59 -5.56
CA PRO A 168 6.98 27.05 -6.86
C PRO A 168 5.91 26.83 -7.93
N ALA A 169 5.76 27.79 -8.83
CA ALA A 169 4.83 27.71 -9.96
C ALA A 169 5.15 26.49 -10.84
N PRO A 170 4.14 25.86 -11.48
CA PRO A 170 4.37 24.82 -12.46
C PRO A 170 5.25 25.35 -13.59
N LEU A 171 6.34 24.65 -13.87
CA LEU A 171 7.20 24.93 -15.01
C LEU A 171 6.36 24.84 -16.30
N ASN A 172 6.33 25.92 -17.08
CA ASN A 172 5.75 25.90 -18.42
C ASN A 172 6.41 24.77 -19.25
N PRO A 173 5.64 24.09 -20.12
CA PRO A 173 6.23 23.16 -21.07
C PRO A 173 7.27 23.90 -21.95
N PRO A 174 8.35 23.23 -22.37
CA PRO A 174 9.37 23.84 -23.22
C PRO A 174 8.76 24.29 -24.56
N PRO A 175 9.24 25.40 -25.15
CA PRO A 175 8.78 25.85 -26.46
C PRO A 175 9.09 24.80 -27.55
N PRO A 176 8.28 24.73 -28.62
CA PRO A 176 8.58 23.86 -29.76
C PRO A 176 9.93 24.23 -30.37
N THR A 177 10.72 23.21 -30.71
CA THR A 177 12.03 23.37 -31.36
C THR A 177 11.89 24.05 -32.73
N PRO A 178 12.71 25.07 -33.06
CA PRO A 178 12.74 25.64 -34.40
C PRO A 178 13.24 24.60 -35.43
N PRO A 179 12.79 24.66 -36.70
CA PRO A 179 13.29 23.79 -37.74
C PRO A 179 14.79 24.04 -37.98
N ALA A 180 15.54 22.96 -38.20
CA ALA A 180 16.97 23.00 -38.43
C ALA A 180 17.31 23.83 -39.70
N THR A 181 18.09 24.89 -39.54
CA THR A 181 18.76 25.58 -40.63
C THR A 181 20.07 24.86 -40.94
N PHE A 182 20.18 24.30 -42.15
CA PHE A 182 21.44 23.76 -42.68
C PHE A 182 22.26 24.89 -43.30
N PRO A 183 23.53 25.10 -42.93
CA PRO A 183 24.44 25.91 -43.71
C PRO A 183 25.05 25.07 -44.86
N LEU A 184 25.18 25.68 -46.04
CA LEU A 184 26.19 25.33 -47.05
C LEU A 184 27.44 26.16 -46.80
#